data_AF-A0A3D2VYJ5-F1
#
_entry.id   AF-A0A3D2VYJ5-F1
#
_cell.length_a   1.000
_cell.length_b   1.000
_cell.length_c   1.000
_cell.angle_alpha   90.00
_cell.angle_beta   90.00
_cell.angle_gamma   90.00
#
_symmetry.space_group_name_H-M   'P 1'
#
loop_
_entity.id
_entity.type
_entity.pdbx_description
1 polymer ?
#
loop_
_entity_poly.entity_id
_entity_poly.type
_entity_poly.pdbx_seq_one_letter_code
_entity_poly.pdbx_strand_id
1 'polypeptide(L)' 'MPSEAEERAHKRRALDLVLDAWEQAVREGAAPEVVASVAIYAALADMTERYGEDAVAEFCATLPERVRSGEFSVREKQ' A
#
# COMPACT_ATOMS: atom_id res chain seq x y z
N MET A 1 -11.66 11.77 20.31
CA MET A 1 -11.50 10.79 19.23
C MET A 1 -11.66 11.52 17.91
N PRO A 2 -10.75 11.37 16.95
CA PRO A 2 -10.95 11.93 15.62
C PRO A 2 -12.24 11.39 15.02
N SER A 3 -12.93 12.23 14.25
CA SER A 3 -14.08 11.84 13.44
C SER A 3 -13.64 10.92 12.29
N GLU A 4 -14.55 10.09 11.77
CA GLU A 4 -14.26 9.24 10.60
C GLU A 4 -13.80 10.05 9.37
N ALA A 5 -14.26 11.30 9.25
CA ALA A 5 -13.84 12.19 8.18
C ALA A 5 -12.36 12.57 8.31
N GLU A 6 -11.89 12.83 9.52
CA GLU A 6 -10.47 13.10 9.82
C GLU A 6 -9.61 11.86 9.58
N GLU A 7 -10.08 10.66 9.94
CA GLU A 7 -9.37 9.41 9.64
C GLU A 7 -9.26 9.13 8.13
N ARG A 8 -10.33 9.37 7.37
CA ARG A 8 -10.30 9.26 5.90
C ARG A 8 -9.33 10.27 5.29
N ALA A 9 -9.33 11.51 5.79
CA ALA A 9 -8.41 12.54 5.32
C ALA A 9 -6.94 12.19 5.63
N HIS A 10 -6.65 11.66 6.83
CA HIS A 10 -5.32 11.19 7.20
C HIS A 10 -4.85 10.03 6.32
N LYS A 11 -5.69 9.02 6.10
CA LYS A 11 -5.38 7.90 5.20
C LYS A 11 -5.11 8.37 3.78
N ARG A 12 -5.94 9.29 3.26
CA ARG A 12 -5.74 9.86 1.93
C ARG A 12 -4.41 10.62 1.83
N ARG A 13 -4.11 11.47 2.82
CA ARG A 13 -2.85 12.22 2.84
C ARG A 13 -1.63 11.30 2.89
N ALA A 14 -1.68 10.23 3.69
CA ALA A 14 -0.61 9.25 3.74
C ALA A 14 -0.41 8.55 2.39
N LEU A 15 -1.50 8.19 1.70
CA LEU A 15 -1.43 7.62 0.36
C LEU A 15 -0.79 8.59 -0.64
N ASP A 16 -1.22 9.85 -0.66
CA ASP A 16 -0.67 10.85 -1.58
C ASP A 16 0.85 11.01 -1.38
N LEU A 17 1.33 11.03 -0.12
CA LEU A 17 2.78 11.09 0.18
C LEU A 17 3.56 9.87 -0.33
N VAL A 18 2.97 8.67 -0.25
CA VAL A 18 3.59 7.44 -0.77
C VAL A 18 3.66 7.49 -2.29
N LEU A 19 2.61 7.99 -2.96
CA LEU A 19 2.59 8.16 -4.41
C LEU A 19 3.60 9.23 -4.88
N ASP A 20 3.75 10.33 -4.14
CA ASP A 20 4.76 11.35 -4.44
C ASP A 20 6.19 10.76 -4.37
N ALA A 21 6.47 9.97 -3.33
CA ALA A 21 7.74 9.27 -3.18
C ALA A 21 7.97 8.24 -4.29
N TRP A 22 6.91 7.55 -4.71
CA TRP A 22 6.95 6.64 -5.85
C TRP A 22 7.33 7.35 -7.15
N GLU A 23 6.66 8.46 -7.47
CA GLU A 23 6.94 9.27 -8.65
C GLU A 23 8.36 9.83 -8.64
N GLN A 24 8.87 10.19 -7.46
CA GLN A 24 10.26 10.59 -7.31
C GLN A 24 11.23 9.45 -7.64
N ALA A 25 11.02 8.24 -7.10
CA ALA A 25 11.89 7.10 -7.38
C ALA A 25 11.94 6.76 -8.88
N VAL A 26 10.79 6.82 -9.56
CA VAL A 26 10.73 6.60 -11.02
C VAL A 26 11.47 7.69 -11.79
N ARG A 27 11.33 8.97 -11.39
CA ARG A 27 12.07 10.09 -12.00
C ARG A 27 13.59 9.98 -11.82
N GLU A 28 14.04 9.37 -10.73
CA GLU A 28 15.47 9.12 -10.46
C GLU A 28 16.02 7.90 -11.22
N GLY A 29 15.18 7.22 -12.01
CA GLY A 29 15.59 6.14 -12.91
C GLY A 29 15.25 4.73 -12.42
N ALA A 30 14.51 4.58 -11.32
CA ALA A 30 14.02 3.27 -10.89
C ALA A 30 12.90 2.77 -11.82
N ALA A 31 12.95 1.48 -12.18
CA ALA A 31 11.85 0.85 -12.91
C ALA A 31 10.60 0.74 -12.00
N PRO A 32 9.39 1.07 -12.48
CA PRO A 32 8.16 1.01 -11.67
C PRO A 32 7.92 -0.35 -10.98
N GLU A 33 8.25 -1.44 -11.65
CA GLU A 33 8.11 -2.81 -11.12
C GLU A 33 9.07 -3.08 -9.95
N VAL A 34 10.25 -2.47 -9.98
CA VAL A 34 11.22 -2.53 -8.88
C VAL A 34 10.71 -1.71 -7.69
N VAL A 35 10.20 -0.49 -7.93
CA VAL A 35 9.60 0.34 -6.88
C VAL A 35 8.43 -0.38 -6.21
N ALA A 36 7.57 -1.04 -7.00
CA ALA A 36 6.46 -1.85 -6.48
C ALA A 36 6.94 -2.97 -5.57
N SER A 37 7.94 -3.73 -6.02
CA SER A 37 8.49 -4.86 -5.27
C SER A 37 9.11 -4.42 -3.96
N VAL A 38 9.87 -3.31 -3.97
CA VAL A 38 10.49 -2.72 -2.78
C VAL A 38 9.45 -2.15 -1.82
N ALA A 39 8.41 -1.48 -2.33
CA ALA A 39 7.33 -0.95 -1.50
C ALA A 39 6.56 -2.07 -0.78
N ILE A 40 6.26 -3.18 -1.48
CA ILE A 40 5.64 -4.37 -0.87
C ILE A 40 6.56 -4.93 0.23
N TYR A 41 7.85 -5.10 -0.05
CA TYR A 41 8.81 -5.57 0.95
C TYR A 41 8.84 -4.66 2.18
N ALA A 42 8.96 -3.34 1.98
CA ALA A 42 9.02 -2.37 3.07
C ALA A 42 7.75 -2.40 3.93
N ALA A 43 6.58 -2.47 3.29
CA ALA A 43 5.30 -2.57 4.00
C ALA A 43 5.20 -3.87 4.82
N LEU A 44 5.56 -5.02 4.25
CA LEU A 44 5.50 -6.30 4.94
C LEU A 44 6.54 -6.41 6.06
N ALA A 45 7.76 -5.90 5.86
CA ALA A 45 8.80 -5.88 6.89
C ALA A 45 8.35 -5.05 8.10
N ASP A 46 7.79 -3.86 7.86
CA ASP A 46 7.26 -2.97 8.90
C ASP A 46 6.07 -3.60 9.64
N MET A 47 5.17 -4.27 8.93
CA MET A 47 4.06 -5.01 9.55
C MET A 47 4.58 -6.18 10.40
N THR A 48 5.58 -6.92 9.91
CA THR A 48 6.14 -8.07 10.64
C THR A 48 6.85 -7.62 11.91
N GLU A 49 7.57 -6.50 11.88
CA GLU A 49 8.20 -5.93 13.06
C GLU A 49 7.17 -5.54 14.14
N ARG A 50 6.01 -4.99 13.73
CA ARG A 50 4.99 -4.51 14.65
C ARG A 50 4.04 -5.60 15.16
N TYR A 51 3.72 -6.59 14.32
CA TYR A 51 2.63 -7.53 14.56
C TYR A 51 3.07 -9.01 14.59
N GLY A 52 4.30 -9.32 14.16
CA GLY A 52 4.83 -10.68 14.09
C GLY A 52 4.51 -11.41 12.78
N GLU A 53 5.32 -12.43 12.46
CA GLU A 53 5.29 -13.16 11.19
C GLU A 53 3.94 -13.85 10.93
N ASP A 54 3.38 -14.54 11.93
CA ASP A 54 2.12 -15.29 11.79
C ASP A 54 0.94 -14.36 11.44
N ALA A 55 0.82 -13.22 12.13
CA ALA A 55 -0.26 -12.26 11.88
C ALA A 55 -0.17 -11.65 10.47
N VAL A 56 1.05 -11.39 9.98
CA VAL A 56 1.26 -10.88 8.63
C VAL A 56 1.01 -11.96 7.59
N ALA A 57 1.37 -13.22 7.85
CA ALA A 57 1.08 -14.34 6.97
C ALA A 57 -0.43 -14.53 6.80
N GLU A 58 -1.21 -14.48 7.89
CA GLU A 58 -2.67 -14.53 7.84
C GLU A 58 -3.26 -13.36 7.04
N PHE A 59 -2.77 -12.13 7.26
CA PHE A 59 -3.17 -10.98 6.45
C PHE A 59 -2.88 -11.20 4.95
N CYS A 60 -1.67 -11.64 4.62
CA CYS A 60 -1.24 -11.88 3.25
C CYS A 60 -2.08 -12.96 2.54
N ALA A 61 -2.56 -13.97 3.28
CA ALA A 61 -3.44 -15.00 2.74
C ALA A 61 -4.77 -14.44 2.18
N THR A 62 -5.20 -13.26 2.63
CA THR A 62 -6.40 -12.57 2.12
C THR A 62 -6.18 -11.81 0.81
N LEU A 63 -4.92 -11.43 0.50
CA LEU A 63 -4.60 -10.56 -0.63
C LEU A 63 -4.98 -11.15 -1.99
N PRO A 64 -4.77 -12.46 -2.28
CA PRO A 64 -5.14 -13.02 -3.58
C PRO A 64 -6.64 -12.87 -3.89
N GLU A 65 -7.50 -12.99 -2.90
CA GLU A 65 -8.95 -12.80 -3.07
C GLU A 65 -9.29 -11.35 -3.36
N ARG A 66 -8.71 -10.41 -2.58
CA ARG A 66 -8.88 -8.96 -2.75
C ARG A 66 -8.40 -8.45 -4.11
N VAL A 67 -7.29 -8.99 -4.61
CA VAL A 67 -6.80 -8.72 -5.97
C VAL A 67 -7.81 -9.20 -7.01
N ARG A 68 -8.31 -10.43 -6.88
CA ARG A 68 -9.30 -11.01 -7.82
C ARG A 68 -10.66 -10.31 -7.77
N SER A 69 -11.06 -9.75 -6.63
CA SER A 69 -12.27 -8.93 -6.52
C SER A 69 -12.10 -7.54 -7.14
N GLY A 70 -10.88 -7.17 -7.56
CA GLY A 70 -10.56 -5.89 -8.18
C GLY A 70 -10.44 -4.75 -7.17
N GLU A 71 -10.15 -5.04 -5.91
CA GLU A 71 -10.04 -4.01 -4.86
C GLU A 71 -8.96 -2.95 -5.16
N PHE A 72 -7.88 -3.38 -5.83
CA PHE A 72 -6.75 -2.52 -6.19
C PHE A 72 -6.81 -2.03 -7.65
N SER A 73 -7.83 -2.42 -8.40
CA SER A 73 -8.00 -1.96 -9.77
C SER A 73 -8.62 -0.57 -9.74
N VAL A 74 -7.96 0.40 -10.37
CA VAL A 74 -8.57 1.69 -10.68
C VAL A 74 -9.65 1.44 -11.72
N ARG A 75 -10.89 1.20 -11.29
CA ARG A 75 -12.03 1.31 -12.19
C ARG A 75 -12.17 2.79 -12.50
N GLU A 76 -11.53 3.26 -13.57
CA GLU A 76 -11.94 4.52 -14.17
C GLU A 76 -13.43 4.42 -14.45
N LYS A 77 -14.23 5.19 -13.70
CA LYS A 77 -15.62 5.44 -14.08
C LYS A 77 -15.54 6.24 -15.38
N GLN A 78 -15.80 5.57 -16.49
CA GLN A 78 -16.23 6.22 -17.73
C GLN A 78 -17.53 7.01 -17.47
#